data_AF-L7JY67-F1
#
_entry.id   AF-L7JY67-F1
#
_cell.length_a   1.000
_cell.length_b   1.000
_cell.length_c   1.000
_cell.angle_alpha   90.00
_cell.angle_beta   90.00
_cell.angle_gamma   90.00
#
_symmetry.space_group_name_H-M   'P 1'
#
loop_
_entity.id
_entity.type
_entity.pdbx_description
1 polymer ?
#
loop_
_entity_poly.entity_id
_entity_poly.type
_entity_poly.pdbx_seq_one_letter_code
_entity_poly.pdbx_strand_id
1 'polypeptide(L)'
;MIIIGFSVCNIKDNMSEKCTNVKYLLLLLFGNFCNSVSCIFFDRKIKQKNVNYWEYMYTYTFLNLLISSTELVLEYSLSSYDFAAYLRNKEFYLNVVAQTLETFLIAYVSFQLTPLQRGLNHIVCAVSITILTNVFFETSPGIYQVLACIFTYAGLVMFELKSLKRIITRQNQERS
;
A
#
# COMPACT_ATOMS: atom_id res chain seq x y z
N MET A 1 10.40 0.92 -15.71
CA MET A 1 9.08 0.59 -16.29
C MET A 1 7.96 0.73 -15.27
N ILE A 2 8.00 0.06 -14.12
CA ILE A 2 6.93 0.13 -13.11
C ILE A 2 6.70 1.55 -12.58
N ILE A 3 7.76 2.27 -12.20
CA ILE A 3 7.66 3.68 -11.76
C ILE A 3 7.10 4.57 -12.87
N ILE A 4 7.49 4.34 -14.12
CA ILE A 4 7.02 5.12 -15.28
C ILE A 4 5.53 4.85 -15.53
N GLY A 5 5.08 3.59 -15.47
CA GLY A 5 3.68 3.23 -15.58
C GLY A 5 2.83 3.84 -14.47
N PHE A 6 3.31 3.78 -13.22
CA PHE A 6 2.63 4.40 -12.09
C PHE A 6 2.56 5.93 -12.21
N SER A 7 3.64 6.60 -12.62
CA SER A 7 3.65 8.05 -12.85
C SER A 7 2.70 8.44 -13.99
N VAL A 8 2.69 7.70 -15.10
CA VAL A 8 1.80 7.99 -16.24
C VAL A 8 0.32 7.84 -15.88
N CYS A 9 -0.04 6.86 -15.05
CA CYS A 9 -1.41 6.72 -14.54
C CYS A 9 -1.87 7.96 -13.73
N ASN A 10 -0.98 8.55 -12.93
CA ASN A 10 -1.32 9.63 -11.99
C ASN A 10 -1.14 11.05 -12.57
N ILE A 11 -0.49 11.22 -13.72
CA ILE A 11 -0.22 12.55 -14.30
C ILE A 11 -1.49 13.21 -14.85
N LYS A 12 -2.44 12.45 -15.39
CA LYS A 12 -3.62 13.03 -16.05
C LYS A 12 -4.67 13.52 -15.04
N ASP A 13 -4.86 12.80 -13.95
CA ASP A 13 -5.84 13.16 -12.90
C ASP A 13 -5.42 14.44 -12.13
N ASN A 14 -4.13 14.75 -12.11
CA ASN A 14 -3.59 15.95 -11.44
C ASN A 14 -3.44 17.17 -12.37
N MET A 15 -3.66 17.05 -13.69
CA MET A 15 -3.57 18.20 -14.61
C MET A 15 -4.80 19.12 -14.58
N SER A 16 -5.92 18.71 -13.99
CA SER A 16 -7.13 19.54 -13.89
C SER A 16 -7.16 20.45 -12.66
N GLU A 17 -6.32 20.21 -11.64
CA GLU A 17 -6.30 21.03 -10.43
C GLU A 17 -5.23 22.13 -10.51
N LYS A 18 -5.69 23.38 -10.63
CA LYS A 18 -4.85 24.56 -10.47
C LYS A 18 -4.29 24.58 -9.05
N CYS A 19 -2.96 24.53 -8.95
CA CYS A 19 -2.15 24.81 -7.77
C CYS A 19 -2.05 23.67 -6.72
N THR A 20 -1.34 22.59 -7.08
CA THR A 20 -0.81 21.66 -6.08
C THR A 20 0.19 22.41 -5.18
N ASN A 21 -0.19 22.71 -3.94
CA ASN A 21 0.68 23.39 -2.99
C ASN A 21 1.90 22.50 -2.69
N VAL A 22 3.11 23.01 -2.97
CA VAL A 22 4.38 22.28 -2.80
C VAL A 22 4.52 21.68 -1.39
N LYS A 23 3.90 22.30 -0.37
CA LYS A 23 3.86 21.77 0.99
C LYS A 23 3.18 20.39 1.08
N TYR A 24 2.06 20.17 0.40
CA TYR A 24 1.38 18.88 0.38
C TYR A 24 2.21 17.81 -0.34
N LEU A 25 2.90 18.19 -1.42
CA LEU A 25 3.82 17.29 -2.11
C LEU A 25 4.97 16.84 -1.20
N LEU A 26 5.56 17.77 -0.44
CA LEU A 26 6.63 17.45 0.51
C LEU A 26 6.14 16.55 1.65
N LEU A 27 4.93 16.79 2.18
CA LEU A 27 4.31 15.92 3.18
C LEU A 27 4.07 14.52 2.63
N LEU A 28 3.59 14.40 1.39
CA LEU A 28 3.38 13.11 0.73
C LEU A 28 4.70 12.35 0.51
N LEU A 29 5.76 13.05 0.09
CA LEU A 29 7.09 12.45 -0.05
C LEU A 29 7.65 11.99 1.29
N PHE A 30 7.47 12.79 2.34
CA PHE A 30 7.89 12.43 3.70
C PHE A 30 7.12 11.22 4.23
N GLY A 31 5.80 11.16 4.02
CA GLY A 31 4.98 9.99 4.38
C GLY A 31 5.46 8.71 3.69
N ASN A 32 5.77 8.77 2.39
CA ASN A 32 6.33 7.64 1.65
C ASN A 32 7.72 7.22 2.14
N PHE A 33 8.55 8.19 2.56
CA PHE A 33 9.84 7.92 3.18
C PHE A 33 9.65 7.18 4.51
N CYS A 34 8.81 7.69 5.41
CA CYS A 34 8.49 7.05 6.70
C CYS A 34 7.94 5.63 6.50
N ASN A 35 7.04 5.44 5.53
CA ASN A 35 6.52 4.12 5.18
C ASN A 35 7.66 3.17 4.77
N SER A 36 8.56 3.62 3.89
CA SER A 36 9.71 2.83 3.44
C SER A 36 10.68 2.49 4.58
N VAL A 37 10.91 3.41 5.52
CA VAL A 37 11.74 3.17 6.70
C VAL A 37 11.08 2.15 7.63
N SER A 38 9.79 2.31 7.93
CA SER A 38 9.02 1.35 8.73
C SER A 38 9.07 -0.05 8.11
N CYS A 39 8.93 -0.12 6.79
CA CYS A 39 9.02 -1.34 6.01
C CYS A 39 10.35 -2.10 6.22
N ILE A 40 11.47 -1.39 6.16
CA ILE A 40 12.83 -1.96 6.34
C ILE A 40 13.07 -2.30 7.82
N PHE A 41 12.61 -1.45 8.73
CA PHE A 41 12.73 -1.68 10.16
C PHE A 41 12.00 -2.95 10.58
N PHE A 42 10.76 -3.13 10.12
CA PHE A 42 9.96 -4.33 10.35
C PHE A 42 10.71 -5.60 9.91
N ASP A 43 11.26 -5.60 8.69
CA ASP A 43 12.01 -6.75 8.16
C ASP A 43 13.24 -7.08 9.01
N ARG A 44 14.06 -6.07 9.35
CA ARG A 44 15.31 -6.25 10.09
C ARG A 44 15.14 -6.54 11.58
N LYS A 45 14.12 -5.96 12.22
CA LYS A 45 14.00 -5.98 13.70
C LYS A 45 12.90 -6.87 14.21
N ILE A 46 11.88 -7.16 13.40
CA ILE A 46 10.73 -7.97 13.82
C ILE A 46 10.78 -9.32 13.11
N LYS A 47 10.74 -9.32 11.77
CA LYS A 47 10.73 -10.56 10.99
C LYS A 47 11.98 -11.41 11.22
N GLN A 48 13.18 -10.81 11.12
CA GLN A 48 14.45 -11.53 11.35
C GLN A 48 14.65 -12.05 12.78
N LYS A 49 13.89 -11.54 13.77
CA LYS A 49 13.92 -12.03 15.14
C LYS A 49 12.94 -13.18 15.41
N ASN A 50 12.28 -13.70 14.37
CA ASN A 50 11.27 -14.76 14.46
C ASN A 50 10.15 -14.44 15.48
N VAL A 51 9.78 -13.16 15.59
CA VAL A 51 8.61 -12.76 16.39
C VAL A 51 7.37 -13.44 15.81
N ASN A 52 6.54 -14.04 16.66
CA ASN A 52 5.30 -14.66 16.22
C ASN A 52 4.38 -13.60 15.58
N TYR A 53 3.78 -13.93 14.44
CA TYR A 53 2.83 -13.06 13.76
C TYR A 53 1.74 -12.53 14.69
N TRP A 54 1.17 -13.37 15.55
CA TRP A 54 0.07 -12.98 16.45
C TRP A 54 0.52 -12.06 17.58
N GLU A 55 1.74 -12.25 18.10
CA GLU A 55 2.34 -11.36 19.11
C GLU A 55 2.62 -9.98 18.52
N TYR A 56 3.13 -9.95 17.28
CA TYR A 56 3.28 -8.71 16.53
C TYR A 56 1.93 -8.03 16.30
N MET A 57 0.93 -8.77 15.82
CA MET A 57 -0.40 -8.21 15.55
C MET A 57 -1.04 -7.64 16.80
N TYR A 58 -0.93 -8.33 17.95
CA TYR A 58 -1.43 -7.82 19.23
C TYR A 58 -0.75 -6.51 19.64
N THR A 59 0.57 -6.45 19.53
CA THR A 59 1.33 -5.23 19.86
C THR A 59 1.00 -4.08 18.90
N TYR A 60 0.87 -4.41 17.61
CA TYR A 60 0.53 -3.46 16.56
C TYR A 60 -0.87 -2.88 16.77
N THR A 61 -1.90 -3.71 17.00
CA THR A 61 -3.26 -3.22 17.23
C THR A 61 -3.38 -2.41 18.51
N PHE A 62 -2.69 -2.81 19.58
CA PHE A 62 -2.67 -2.03 20.82
C PHE A 62 -2.06 -0.64 20.61
N LEU A 63 -0.91 -0.56 19.93
CA LEU A 63 -0.29 0.72 19.60
C LEU A 63 -1.17 1.56 18.68
N ASN A 64 -1.79 0.95 17.68
CA ASN A 64 -2.67 1.63 16.74
C ASN A 64 -3.90 2.22 17.46
N LEU A 65 -4.48 1.49 18.42
CA LEU A 65 -5.57 1.99 19.26
C LEU A 65 -5.17 3.27 20.01
N LEU A 66 -3.96 3.31 20.59
CA LEU A 66 -3.45 4.47 21.33
C LEU A 66 -3.27 5.68 20.40
N ILE A 67 -2.67 5.46 19.23
CA ILE A 67 -2.46 6.50 18.22
C ILE A 67 -3.79 7.04 17.72
N SER A 68 -4.71 6.17 17.29
CA SER A 68 -6.02 6.58 16.77
C SER A 68 -6.89 7.27 17.82
N SER A 69 -6.78 6.88 19.09
CA SER A 69 -7.47 7.59 20.19
C SER A 69 -6.93 9.01 20.36
N THR A 70 -5.61 9.18 20.21
CA THR A 70 -4.96 10.51 20.28
C THR A 70 -5.38 11.36 19.08
N GLU A 71 -5.42 10.78 17.88
CA GLU A 71 -5.89 11.46 16.67
C GLU A 71 -7.34 11.92 16.80
N LEU A 72 -8.24 11.07 17.34
CA LEU A 72 -9.64 11.42 17.58
C LEU A 72 -9.77 12.62 18.53
N VAL A 73 -8.98 12.65 19.62
CA VAL A 73 -8.98 13.78 20.57
C VAL A 73 -8.47 15.06 19.90
N LEU A 74 -7.40 14.96 19.11
CA LEU A 74 -6.86 16.10 18.37
C LEU A 74 -7.89 16.64 17.35
N GLU A 75 -8.52 15.76 16.59
CA GLU A 75 -9.52 16.12 15.59
C GLU A 75 -10.75 16.78 16.23
N TYR A 76 -11.22 16.28 17.37
CA TYR A 76 -12.30 16.90 18.14
C TYR A 76 -11.90 18.28 18.70
N SER A 77 -10.61 18.50 18.99
CA SER A 77 -10.11 19.79 19.48
C SER A 77 -9.89 20.83 18.37
N LEU A 78 -9.58 20.38 17.16
CA LEU A 78 -9.19 21.23 16.02
C LEU A 78 -10.33 21.46 15.02
N SER A 79 -11.41 20.69 15.10
CA SER A 79 -12.52 20.73 14.15
C SER A 79 -13.87 20.58 14.85
N SER A 80 -14.95 21.00 14.18
CA SER A 80 -16.34 20.77 14.62
C SER A 80 -16.88 19.40 14.18
N TYR A 81 -15.99 18.42 14.00
CA TYR A 81 -16.34 17.12 13.44
C TYR A 81 -17.23 16.30 14.39
N ASP A 82 -18.45 15.99 13.94
CA ASP A 82 -19.40 15.14 14.68
C ASP A 82 -19.28 13.67 14.25
N PHE A 83 -18.37 12.95 14.91
CA PHE A 83 -18.16 11.52 14.70
C PHE A 83 -19.42 10.67 14.98
N ALA A 84 -20.33 11.13 15.85
CA ALA A 84 -21.49 10.34 16.26
C ALA A 84 -22.49 10.12 15.11
N ALA A 85 -22.50 11.01 14.11
CA ALA A 85 -23.32 10.84 12.91
C ALA A 85 -22.87 9.63 12.07
N TYR A 86 -21.56 9.38 11.97
CA TYR A 86 -21.00 8.28 11.18
C TYR A 86 -21.24 6.90 11.80
N LEU A 87 -21.33 6.81 13.13
CA LEU A 87 -21.66 5.57 13.85
C LEU A 87 -23.05 5.03 13.50
N ARG A 88 -23.93 5.84 12.90
CA ARG A 88 -25.27 5.40 12.47
C ARG A 88 -25.28 4.83 11.04
N ASN A 89 -24.23 5.03 10.25
CA ASN A 89 -24.15 4.54 8.88
C ASN A 89 -23.73 3.05 8.86
N LYS A 90 -24.50 2.19 8.19
CA LYS A 90 -24.14 0.77 8.02
C LYS A 90 -22.91 0.57 7.14
N GLU A 91 -22.69 1.44 6.17
CA GLU A 91 -21.53 1.42 5.28
C GLU A 91 -20.23 1.67 6.05
N PHE A 92 -20.29 2.47 7.12
CA PHE A 92 -19.16 2.70 8.02
C PHE A 92 -18.67 1.38 8.62
N TYR A 93 -19.57 0.55 9.17
CA TYR A 93 -19.18 -0.74 9.75
C TYR A 93 -18.63 -1.72 8.71
N LEU A 94 -19.20 -1.74 7.50
CA LEU A 94 -18.70 -2.58 6.42
C LEU A 94 -17.28 -2.15 6.01
N ASN A 95 -17.03 -0.84 5.94
CA ASN A 95 -15.70 -0.30 5.68
C ASN A 95 -14.71 -0.65 6.80
N VAL A 96 -15.11 -0.55 8.08
CA VAL A 96 -14.27 -0.95 9.21
C VAL A 96 -13.88 -2.43 9.12
N VAL A 97 -14.84 -3.32 8.80
CA VAL A 97 -14.55 -4.75 8.63
C VAL A 97 -13.60 -4.98 7.45
N ALA A 98 -13.83 -4.34 6.31
CA ALA A 98 -12.98 -4.45 5.14
C ALA A 98 -11.55 -3.98 5.42
N GLN A 99 -11.38 -2.81 6.03
CA GLN A 99 -10.08 -2.25 6.42
C GLN A 99 -9.35 -3.11 7.44
N THR A 100 -10.09 -3.70 8.39
CA THR A 100 -9.52 -4.64 9.36
C THR A 100 -8.95 -5.86 8.64
N LEU A 101 -9.75 -6.52 7.80
CA LEU A 101 -9.31 -7.69 7.03
C LEU A 101 -8.12 -7.36 6.13
N GLU A 102 -8.17 -6.24 5.43
CA GLU A 102 -7.06 -5.75 4.60
C GLU A 102 -5.78 -5.58 5.43
N THR A 103 -5.87 -4.95 6.60
CA THR A 103 -4.71 -4.76 7.50
C THR A 103 -4.10 -6.09 7.95
N PHE A 104 -4.93 -7.07 8.36
CA PHE A 104 -4.46 -8.40 8.74
C PHE A 104 -3.75 -9.10 7.56
N LEU A 105 -4.35 -9.06 6.37
CA LEU A 105 -3.79 -9.67 5.17
C LEU A 105 -2.49 -9.00 4.74
N ILE A 106 -2.42 -7.67 4.74
CA ILE A 106 -1.20 -6.92 4.42
C ILE A 106 -0.09 -7.23 5.43
N ALA A 107 -0.41 -7.28 6.72
CA ALA A 107 0.55 -7.66 7.75
C ALA A 107 1.05 -9.10 7.52
N TYR A 108 0.16 -10.04 7.23
CA TYR A 108 0.54 -11.43 6.96
C TYR A 108 1.45 -11.55 5.73
N VAL A 109 1.07 -10.89 4.63
CA VAL A 109 1.88 -10.80 3.40
C VAL A 109 3.25 -10.17 3.70
N SER A 110 3.32 -9.19 4.60
CA SER A 110 4.58 -8.58 5.04
C SER A 110 5.50 -9.54 5.80
N PHE A 111 4.95 -10.49 6.56
CA PHE A 111 5.76 -11.54 7.18
C PHE A 111 6.31 -12.52 6.14
N GLN A 112 5.61 -12.75 5.04
CA GLN A 112 6.06 -13.70 4.01
C GLN A 112 7.02 -13.06 3.01
N LEU A 113 6.73 -11.85 2.55
CA LEU A 113 7.45 -11.20 1.46
C LEU A 113 8.62 -10.35 1.95
N THR A 114 9.54 -10.07 1.04
CA THR A 114 10.55 -9.03 1.25
C THR A 114 9.93 -7.64 1.10
N PRO A 115 10.51 -6.57 1.70
CA PRO A 115 10.00 -5.21 1.55
C PRO A 115 9.82 -4.76 0.10
N LEU A 116 10.72 -5.21 -0.80
CA LEU A 116 10.66 -4.90 -2.23
C LEU A 116 9.48 -5.59 -2.91
N GLN A 117 9.27 -6.89 -2.65
CA GLN A 117 8.11 -7.63 -3.18
C GLN A 117 6.78 -7.07 -2.65
N ARG A 118 6.74 -6.62 -1.39
CA ARG A 118 5.57 -5.93 -0.84
C ARG A 118 5.26 -4.66 -1.61
N GLY A 119 6.28 -3.82 -1.89
CA GLY A 119 6.11 -2.61 -2.68
C GLY A 119 5.58 -2.89 -4.08
N LEU A 120 6.06 -3.97 -4.72
CA LEU A 120 5.57 -4.40 -6.03
C LEU A 120 4.11 -4.88 -5.98
N ASN A 121 3.73 -5.70 -4.99
CA ASN A 121 2.35 -6.12 -4.81
C ASN A 121 1.39 -4.95 -4.61
N HIS A 122 1.80 -3.94 -3.83
CA HIS A 122 0.98 -2.74 -3.65
C HIS A 122 0.75 -1.99 -4.97
N ILE A 123 1.77 -1.90 -5.83
CA ILE A 123 1.64 -1.29 -7.16
C ILE A 123 0.69 -2.10 -8.05
N VAL A 124 0.75 -3.43 -8.00
CA VAL A 124 -0.18 -4.31 -8.73
C VAL A 124 -1.60 -4.10 -8.25
N CYS A 125 -1.85 -4.12 -6.93
CA CYS A 125 -3.16 -3.85 -6.34
C CYS A 125 -3.71 -2.49 -6.81
N ALA A 126 -2.90 -1.42 -6.78
CA ALA A 126 -3.31 -0.10 -7.23
C ALA A 126 -3.78 -0.10 -8.70
N VAL A 127 -3.02 -0.74 -9.59
CA VAL A 127 -3.38 -0.88 -11.01
C VAL A 127 -4.63 -1.75 -11.19
N SER A 128 -4.76 -2.85 -10.45
CA SER A 128 -5.93 -3.72 -10.50
C SER A 128 -7.20 -3.01 -10.02
N ILE A 129 -7.12 -2.19 -8.97
CA ILE A 129 -8.24 -1.39 -8.48
C ILE A 129 -8.71 -0.42 -9.56
N THR A 130 -7.80 0.30 -10.23
CA THR A 130 -8.18 1.19 -11.34
C THR A 130 -8.95 0.46 -12.45
N ILE A 131 -8.55 -0.76 -12.79
CA ILE A 131 -9.25 -1.58 -13.80
C ILE A 131 -10.62 -2.01 -13.29
N LEU A 132 -10.70 -2.54 -12.07
CA LEU A 132 -11.96 -2.97 -11.48
C LEU A 132 -12.96 -1.82 -11.38
N THR A 133 -12.51 -0.64 -10.94
CA THR A 133 -13.33 0.58 -10.90
C THR A 133 -13.87 0.91 -12.30
N ASN A 134 -13.02 0.88 -13.33
CA ASN A 134 -13.47 1.14 -14.70
C ASN A 134 -14.49 0.11 -15.22
N VAL A 135 -14.35 -1.16 -14.82
CA VAL A 135 -15.30 -2.22 -15.19
C VAL A 135 -16.62 -2.08 -14.43
N PHE A 136 -16.58 -1.84 -13.12
CA PHE A 136 -17.77 -1.76 -12.28
C PHE A 136 -18.59 -0.49 -12.49
N PHE A 137 -17.94 0.63 -12.81
CA PHE A 137 -18.59 1.92 -13.03
C PHE A 137 -18.77 2.26 -14.52
N GLU A 138 -18.53 1.30 -15.41
CA GLU A 138 -18.67 1.43 -16.87
C GLU A 138 -17.94 2.64 -17.48
N THR A 139 -16.88 3.12 -16.82
CA THR A 139 -16.06 4.21 -17.35
C THR A 139 -15.08 3.64 -18.37
N SER A 140 -15.21 4.07 -19.63
CA SER A 140 -14.28 3.68 -20.70
C SER A 140 -12.83 3.93 -20.29
N PRO A 141 -11.99 2.88 -20.15
CA PRO A 141 -10.63 3.04 -19.69
C PRO A 141 -9.85 3.88 -20.71
N GLY A 142 -9.17 4.92 -20.22
CA GLY A 142 -8.32 5.74 -21.08
C GLY A 142 -7.13 4.94 -21.62
N ILE A 143 -6.68 5.22 -22.84
CA ILE A 143 -5.51 4.57 -23.47
C ILE A 143 -4.28 4.57 -22.54
N TYR A 144 -4.08 5.64 -21.77
CA TYR A 144 -2.98 5.75 -20.80
C TYR A 144 -3.07 4.77 -19.62
N GLN A 145 -4.27 4.47 -19.12
CA GLN A 145 -4.48 3.51 -18.03
C GLN A 145 -4.18 2.08 -18.51
N VAL A 146 -4.57 1.78 -19.75
CA VAL A 146 -4.25 0.48 -20.39
C VAL A 146 -2.73 0.34 -20.58
N LEU A 147 -2.05 1.37 -21.08
CA LEU A 147 -0.59 1.36 -21.24
C LEU A 147 0.14 1.24 -19.88
N ALA A 148 -0.32 1.96 -18.86
CA ALA A 148 0.24 1.87 -17.51
C ALA A 148 0.07 0.46 -16.90
N CYS A 149 -1.06 -0.19 -17.16
CA CYS A 149 -1.29 -1.58 -16.78
C CYS A 149 -0.27 -2.52 -17.46
N ILE A 150 -0.15 -2.43 -18.78
CA ILE A 150 0.79 -3.25 -19.55
C ILE A 150 2.22 -3.06 -19.04
N PHE A 151 2.66 -1.82 -18.85
CA PHE A 151 4.02 -1.53 -18.37
C PHE A 151 4.26 -2.00 -16.94
N THR A 152 3.25 -1.93 -16.07
CA THR A 152 3.35 -2.40 -14.69
C THR A 152 3.47 -3.92 -14.63
N TYR A 153 2.57 -4.65 -15.30
CA TYR A 153 2.60 -6.11 -15.31
C TYR A 153 3.83 -6.67 -16.04
N ALA A 154 4.22 -6.11 -17.20
CA ALA A 154 5.44 -6.52 -17.89
C ALA A 154 6.69 -6.32 -17.03
N GLY A 155 6.76 -5.17 -16.33
CA GLY A 155 7.84 -4.89 -15.39
C GLY A 155 7.89 -5.87 -14.22
N LEU A 156 6.73 -6.25 -13.67
CA LEU A 156 6.61 -7.23 -12.59
C LEU A 156 7.10 -8.62 -13.03
N VAL A 157 6.64 -9.09 -14.18
CA VAL A 157 7.05 -10.39 -14.74
C VAL A 157 8.55 -10.44 -14.97
N MET A 158 9.13 -9.38 -15.56
CA MET A 158 10.57 -9.29 -15.74
C MET A 158 11.35 -9.32 -14.42
N PHE A 159 10.81 -8.67 -13.38
CA PHE A 159 11.43 -8.66 -12.06
C PHE A 159 11.40 -10.06 -11.42
N GLU A 160 10.25 -10.73 -11.42
CA GLU A 160 10.09 -12.07 -10.85
C GLU A 160 10.95 -13.10 -11.60
N LEU A 161 10.99 -13.06 -12.94
CA LEU A 161 11.85 -13.93 -13.74
C LEU A 161 13.33 -13.75 -13.41
N LYS A 162 13.78 -12.51 -13.20
CA LYS A 162 15.16 -12.21 -12.81
C LYS A 162 15.46 -12.68 -11.39
N SER A 163 14.50 -12.56 -10.48
CA SER A 163 14.60 -13.07 -9.11
C SER A 163 14.71 -14.59 -9.08
N LEU A 164 13.80 -15.29 -9.78
CA LEU A 164 13.78 -16.74 -9.91
C LEU A 164 15.08 -17.27 -10.49
N LYS A 165 15.59 -16.65 -11.56
CA LYS A 165 16.86 -17.03 -12.19
C LYS A 165 18.03 -16.97 -11.20
N ARG A 166 18.10 -15.92 -10.36
CA ARG A 166 19.15 -15.79 -9.34
C ARG A 166 19.07 -16.86 -8.25
N ILE A 167 17.86 -17.22 -7.82
CA ILE A 167 17.63 -18.26 -6.81
C ILE A 167 18.10 -19.62 -7.36
N ILE A 168 17.70 -19.97 -8.59
CA ILE A 168 18.11 -21.22 -9.25
C ILE A 168 19.64 -21.28 -9.40
N THR A 169 20.28 -20.18 -9.82
CA THR A 169 21.75 -20.14 -9.95
C THR A 169 22.47 -20.36 -8.61
N ARG A 170 21.98 -19.75 -7.51
CA ARG A 170 22.56 -19.97 -6.16
C ARG A 170 22.41 -21.41 -5.69
N GLN A 171 21.22 -22.00 -5.86
CA GLN A 171 20.99 -23.40 -5.47
C GLN A 171 21.86 -24.39 -6.26
N ASN A 172 22.13 -24.09 -7.53
CA ASN A 172 23.03 -24.92 -8.33
C ASN A 172 24.50 -24.77 -7.91
N GLN A 173 24.93 -23.59 -7.44
CA GLN A 173 26.29 -23.38 -6.91
C GLN A 173 26.51 -24.03 -5.53
N GLU A 174 25.48 -24.12 -4.70
CA GLU A 174 25.56 -24.79 -3.38
C GLU A 174 25.54 -26.33 -3.49
N ARG A 175 25.17 -26.88 -4.66
CA ARG A 175 25.12 -28.33 -4.95
C ARG A 175 26.35 -28.85 -5.71
N SER A 176 27.20 -27.98 -6.24
CA SER A 176 28.44 -28.31 -6.97
C SER A 176 29.66 -28.18 -6.07
#